data_AF-A0A842MMM8-F1
#
_entry.id   AF-A0A842MMM8-F1
#
_cell.length_a   1.000
_cell.length_b   1.000
_cell.length_c   1.000
_cell.angle_alpha   90.00
_cell.angle_beta   90.00
_cell.angle_gamma   90.00
#
_symmetry.space_group_name_H-M   'P 1'
#
loop_
_entity.id
_entity.type
_entity.pdbx_description
1 polymer ?
#
loop_
_entity_poly.entity_id
_entity_poly.type
_entity_poly.pdbx_seq_one_letter_code
_entity_poly.pdbx_strand_id
1 'polypeptide(L)' 'MAGDRLKIAFYWAASCGGCEIAVLDINEKILDVVAKADIVFWPVAMDIKYKDV' A
#
# COMPACT_ATOMS: atom_id res chain seq x y z
N MET A 1 6.33 11.45 15.56
CA MET A 1 6.24 12.78 14.92
C MET A 1 5.52 12.58 13.59
N ALA A 2 4.23 12.93 13.58
CA ALA A 2 3.40 12.95 12.39
C ALA A 2 3.66 14.29 11.69
N GLY A 3 4.08 14.27 10.42
CA GLY A 3 4.36 15.52 9.71
C GLY A 3 4.62 15.43 8.22
N ASP A 4 5.26 14.38 7.67
CA ASP A 4 5.69 14.45 6.26
C ASP A 4 5.86 13.09 5.53
N ARG A 5 5.19 12.03 6.00
CA ARG A 5 5.21 10.75 5.28
C ARG A 5 4.20 10.81 4.13
N LEU A 6 4.64 10.45 2.92
CA LEU A 6 3.79 10.44 1.73
C LEU A 6 2.61 9.49 1.94
N LYS A 7 1.38 9.99 1.82
CA LYS A 7 0.18 9.16 1.91
C LYS A 7 -0.10 8.51 0.55
N ILE A 8 -0.14 7.19 0.50
CA ILE A 8 -0.31 6.43 -0.74
C ILE A 8 -1.53 5.51 -0.63
N ALA A 9 -2.34 5.49 -1.68
CA ALA A 9 -3.50 4.62 -1.84
C ALA A 9 -3.39 3.80 -3.13
N PHE A 10 -3.52 2.49 -3.03
CA PHE A 10 -3.58 1.54 -4.14
C PHE A 10 -5.02 1.11 -4.36
N TYR A 11 -5.69 1.73 -5.33
CA TYR A 11 -7.06 1.38 -5.69
C TYR A 11 -7.11 0.30 -6.75
N TRP A 12 -7.74 -0.82 -6.40
CA TRP A 12 -7.92 -1.95 -7.30
C TRP A 12 -9.16 -1.73 -8.17
N ALA A 13 -8.99 -1.05 -9.30
CA ALA A 13 -10.08 -0.74 -10.21
C ALA A 13 -10.51 -1.96 -11.05
N ALA A 14 -9.91 -2.14 -12.23
CA ALA A 14 -10.08 -3.31 -13.10
C ALA A 14 -8.74 -4.02 -13.34
N SER A 15 -7.86 -3.99 -12.33
CA SER A 15 -6.58 -4.73 -12.36
C SER A 15 -6.84 -6.21 -12.09
N CYS A 16 -5.96 -7.09 -12.59
CA CYS A 16 -5.96 -8.51 -12.21
C CYS A 16 -5.29 -8.76 -10.85
N GLY A 17 -4.77 -7.71 -10.19
CA GLY A 17 -3.99 -7.81 -8.95
C GLY A 17 -2.50 -8.01 -9.19
N GLY A 18 -2.10 -8.27 -10.44
CA GLY A 18 -0.71 -8.57 -10.77
C GLY A 18 0.24 -7.39 -10.56
N CYS A 19 -0.25 -6.17 -10.81
CA CYS A 19 0.54 -4.95 -10.59
C CYS A 19 0.84 -4.76 -9.10
N GLU A 20 -0.15 -5.00 -8.25
CA GLU A 20 -0.02 -4.87 -6.81
C GLU A 20 0.87 -5.98 -6.22
N ILE A 21 0.76 -7.21 -6.72
CA ILE A 21 1.65 -8.33 -6.38
C ILE A 21 3.11 -8.03 -6.80
N ALA A 22 3.33 -7.46 -7.99
CA ALA A 22 4.66 -7.09 -8.44
C ALA A 22 5.30 -6.00 -7.56
N VAL A 23 4.50 -5.09 -6.99
CA VAL A 23 4.97 -4.11 -6.00
C VAL A 23 5.30 -4.78 -4.66
N LEU A 24 4.58 -5.83 -4.27
CA LEU A 24 4.90 -6.63 -3.07
C LEU A 24 6.16 -7.49 -3.25
N ASP A 25 6.52 -7.85 -4.48
CA ASP A 25 7.70 -8.67 -4.80
C ASP A 25 9.06 -7.94 -4.60
N ILE A 26 9.04 -6.71 -4.07
CA ILE A 26 10.26 -6.00 -3.66
C ILE A 26 10.89 -6.56 -2.37
N ASN A 27 10.28 -7.59 -1.77
CA ASN A 27 10.78 -8.31 -0.58
C ASN A 27 11.07 -7.34 0.58
N GLU A 28 12.29 -7.36 1.15
CA GLU A 28 12.66 -6.55 2.32
C GLU A 28 12.58 -5.03 2.09
N LYS A 29 12.64 -4.57 0.84
CA LYS A 29 12.53 -3.13 0.50
C LYS A 29 11.16 -2.55 0.82
N ILE A 30 10.14 -3.38 1.06
CA ILE A 30 8.82 -2.93 1.50
C ILE A 30 8.89 -2.22 2.85
N LEU A 31 9.86 -2.59 3.72
CA LEU A 31 10.08 -1.99 5.03
C LEU A 31 10.55 -0.53 4.91
N ASP A 32 11.40 -0.23 3.94
CA ASP A 32 11.80 1.15 3.61
C ASP A 32 10.64 1.97 3.06
N VAL A 33 9.75 1.34 2.29
CA VAL A 33 8.57 1.98 1.72
C VAL A 33 7.59 2.38 2.83
N VAL A 34 7.25 1.48 3.75
CA VAL A 34 6.34 1.79 4.88
C VAL A 34 6.98 2.72 5.91
N ALA A 35 8.31 2.79 5.99
CA ALA A 35 8.99 3.76 6.83
C ALA A 35 8.89 5.20 6.27
N LYS A 36 8.86 5.35 4.95
CA LYS A 36 8.85 6.64 4.25
C LYS A 36 7.45 7.09 3.82
N ALA A 37 6.56 6.14 3.53
CA ALA A 37 5.21 6.38 3.05
C ALA A 37 4.19 5.74 3.98
N ASP A 38 3.10 6.45 4.22
CA ASP A 38 1.96 5.98 4.99
C ASP A 38 0.90 5.44 4.03
N ILE A 39 0.64 4.13 4.10
CA ILE A 39 -0.26 3.45 3.18
C ILE A 39 -1.66 3.53 3.77
N VAL A 40 -2.55 4.31 3.13
CA VAL A 40 -3.91 4.55 3.64
C VAL A 40 -4.93 3.56 3.10
N PHE A 41 -4.69 3.02 1.90
CA PHE A 41 -5.56 2.04 1.28
C PHE A 41 -4.72 1.10 0.41
N TRP A 42 -4.66 -0.20 0.75
CA TRP A 42 -4.03 -1.20 -0.12
C TRP A 42 -4.64 -2.59 0.11
N PRO A 43 -5.59 -3.03 -0.73
CA PRO A 43 -6.41 -4.21 -0.47
C PRO A 43 -5.65 -5.55 -0.45
N VAL A 44 -4.45 -5.62 -1.02
CA VAL A 44 -3.63 -6.85 -1.01
C VAL A 44 -2.62 -6.91 0.14
N ALA A 45 -2.18 -5.75 0.66
CA ALA A 45 -1.15 -5.66 1.68
C ALA A 45 -1.70 -5.34 3.08
N MET A 46 -2.94 -4.85 3.15
CA MET A 46 -3.59 -4.41 4.38
C MET A 46 -4.98 -5.03 4.46
N ASP A 47 -5.38 -5.45 5.66
CA ASP A 47 -6.74 -5.97 5.95
C ASP A 47 -7.74 -4.82 6.14
N ILE A 48 -7.80 -3.93 5.16
CA ILE A 48 -8.72 -2.79 5.13
C ILE A 48 -9.99 -3.17 4.37
N LYS A 49 -11.15 -3.03 5.00
CA LYS A 49 -12.42 -3.13 4.28
C LYS A 49 -12.74 -1.76 3.70
N TYR A 50 -13.52 -1.72 2.62
CA TYR A 50 -14.04 -0.47 2.05
C TYR A 50 -14.80 0.42 3.05
N LYS A 51 -15.23 -0.13 4.19
CA LYS A 51 -15.90 0.61 5.27
C LYS A 51 -14.93 1.36 6.18
N ASP A 52 -13.65 0.99 6.16
CA ASP A 52 -12.61 1.47 7.07
C ASP A 52 -11.78 2.61 6.45
N VAL A 53 -12.12 3.03 5.22
CA VAL A 53 -11.41 4.03 4.42
C VAL A 53 -12.31 5.15 3.91
#